data_AF-A0A4Y9RRP3-F1
#
_entry.id   AF-A0A4Y9RRP3-F1
#
_cell.length_a   1.000
_cell.length_b   1.000
_cell.length_c   1.000
_cell.angle_alpha   90.00
_cell.angle_beta   90.00
_cell.angle_gamma   90.00
#
_symmetry.space_group_name_H-M   'P 1'
#
loop_
_entity.id
_entity.type
_entity.pdbx_description
1 polymer ?
#
loop_
_entity_poly.entity_id
_entity_poly.type
_entity_poly.pdbx_seq_one_letter_code
_entity_poly.pdbx_strand_id
1 'polypeptide(L)'
;VYARDLDRNAALKLARDQSALASRQARELYRYGRTDFLTALDAERTTATAESALALSDAQLATDQIAVFLALGGGWEQEATKTSQNSAAAPSNSH
;
A
#
# COMPACT_ATOMS: atom_id res chain seq x y z
N VAL A 1 7.81 7.52 -6.40
CA VAL A 1 6.98 6.33 -6.14
C VAL A 1 6.34 6.51 -4.76
N TYR A 2 7.11 6.45 -3.67
CA TYR A 2 6.65 6.72 -2.29
C TYR A 2 5.64 7.89 -2.10
N ALA A 3 5.91 9.09 -2.62
CA ALA A 3 4.99 10.23 -2.49
C ALA A 3 3.62 10.00 -3.16
N ARG A 4 3.59 9.32 -4.32
CA ARG A 4 2.34 8.94 -5.01
C ARG A 4 1.58 7.86 -4.23
N ASP A 5 2.31 6.97 -3.55
CA ASP A 5 1.70 5.91 -2.74
C ASP A 5 1.06 6.47 -1.47
N LEU A 6 1.62 7.56 -0.90
CA LEU A 6 0.98 8.33 0.16
C LEU A 6 -0.34 8.98 -0.29
N ASP A 7 -0.35 9.63 -1.47
CA ASP A 7 -1.57 10.24 -2.01
C ASP A 7 -2.65 9.17 -2.27
N ARG A 8 -2.25 8.02 -2.81
CA ARG A 8 -3.14 6.88 -3.03
C ARG A 8 -3.69 6.34 -1.71
N ASN A 9 -2.85 6.18 -0.70
CA ASN A 9 -3.25 5.72 0.63
C ASN A 9 -4.27 6.68 1.26
N ALA A 10 -4.02 7.99 1.17
CA ALA A 10 -4.94 9.01 1.67
C ALA A 10 -6.31 8.95 0.96
N ALA A 11 -6.32 8.75 -0.36
CA ALA A 11 -7.57 8.57 -1.12
C ALA A 11 -8.32 7.30 -0.69
N LEU A 12 -7.61 6.18 -0.45
CA LEU A 12 -8.20 4.94 0.03
C LEU A 12 -8.78 5.09 1.44
N LYS A 13 -8.11 5.83 2.32
CA LYS A 13 -8.59 6.15 3.65
C LYS A 13 -9.89 6.96 3.60
N LEU A 14 -9.93 8.00 2.77
CA LEU A 14 -11.15 8.78 2.53
C LEU A 14 -12.29 7.90 1.99
N ALA A 15 -12.00 7.03 1.02
CA ALA A 15 -13.00 6.11 0.48
C ALA A 15 -13.58 5.17 1.55
N ARG A 16 -12.71 4.60 2.41
CA ARG A 16 -13.11 3.75 3.52
C ARG A 16 -14.00 4.49 4.53
N ASP A 17 -13.65 5.72 4.85
CA ASP A 17 -14.41 6.52 5.81
C ASP A 17 -15.80 6.90 5.27
N GLN A 18 -15.89 7.24 3.98
CA GLN A 18 -17.17 7.49 3.31
C GLN A 18 -18.03 6.23 3.21
N SER A 19 -17.45 5.07 2.86
CA SER A 19 -18.21 3.82 2.83
C SER A 19 -18.70 3.42 4.21
N ALA A 20 -17.89 3.62 5.26
CA ALA A 20 -18.28 3.33 6.63
C ALA A 20 -19.42 4.24 7.11
N LEU A 21 -19.43 5.52 6.71
CA LEU A 21 -20.54 6.44 6.95
C LEU A 21 -21.82 5.96 6.26
N ALA A 22 -21.73 5.61 4.96
CA ALA A 22 -22.86 5.10 4.19
C ALA A 22 -23.42 3.80 4.77
N SER A 23 -22.56 2.87 5.18
CA SER A 23 -22.97 1.61 5.83
C SER A 23 -23.73 1.86 7.13
N ARG A 24 -23.27 2.79 7.98
CA ARG A 24 -24.00 3.15 9.21
C ARG A 24 -25.39 3.73 8.90
N GLN A 25 -25.49 4.62 7.92
CA GLN A 25 -26.76 5.20 7.49
C GLN A 25 -27.71 4.14 6.92
N ALA A 26 -27.22 3.24 6.06
CA ALA A 26 -28.02 2.15 5.50
C ALA A 26 -28.53 1.20 6.59
N ARG A 27 -27.69 0.89 7.58
CA ARG A 27 -28.08 0.09 8.75
C ARG A 27 -29.15 0.77 9.60
N GLU A 28 -29.05 2.09 9.79
CA GLU A 28 -30.10 2.88 10.46
C GLU A 28 -31.41 2.86 9.70
N LEU A 29 -31.39 3.14 8.39
CA LEU A 29 -32.59 3.10 7.55
C LEU A 29 -33.24 1.72 7.57
N TYR A 30 -32.45 0.65 7.53
CA TYR A 30 -32.96 -0.73 7.59
C TYR A 30 -33.66 -1.00 8.92
N ARG A 31 -33.05 -0.60 10.05
CA ARG A 31 -33.67 -0.72 11.38
C ARG A 31 -35.00 0.02 11.49
N TYR A 32 -35.15 1.15 10.80
CA TYR A 32 -36.39 1.91 10.73
C TYR A 32 -37.35 1.45 9.61
N GLY A 33 -37.02 0.37 8.89
CA GLY A 33 -37.84 -0.16 7.79
C GLY A 33 -37.89 0.74 6.55
N ARG A 34 -36.95 1.69 6.41
CA ARG A 34 -36.90 2.68 5.33
C ARG A 34 -36.07 2.22 4.12
N THR A 35 -35.38 1.09 4.23
CA THR A 35 -34.65 0.44 3.13
C THR A 35 -34.66 -1.07 3.34
N ASP A 36 -34.39 -1.84 2.28
CA ASP A 36 -34.25 -3.29 2.37
C ASP A 36 -32.89 -3.74 2.95
N PHE A 37 -32.84 -5.00 3.38
CA PHE A 37 -31.64 -5.60 3.96
C PHE A 37 -30.48 -5.72 2.95
N LEU A 38 -30.78 -5.91 1.66
CA LEU A 38 -29.75 -6.06 0.62
C LEU A 38 -28.96 -4.77 0.43
N THR A 39 -29.62 -3.63 0.51
CA THR A 39 -29.01 -2.29 0.46
C THR A 39 -28.06 -2.08 1.63
N ALA A 40 -28.46 -2.48 2.84
CA ALA A 40 -27.59 -2.42 4.02
C ALA A 40 -26.37 -3.36 3.86
N LEU A 41 -26.58 -4.58 3.37
CA LEU A 41 -25.52 -5.56 3.14
C LEU A 41 -24.54 -5.12 2.04
N ASP A 42 -25.03 -4.48 0.98
CA ASP A 42 -24.18 -3.96 -0.09
C ASP A 42 -23.29 -2.80 0.39
N ALA A 43 -23.82 -1.93 1.26
CA ALA A 43 -23.02 -0.89 1.90
C ALA A 43 -21.95 -1.47 2.86
N GLU A 44 -22.28 -2.53 3.59
CA GLU A 44 -21.31 -3.29 4.41
C GLU A 44 -20.23 -3.95 3.56
N ARG A 45 -20.61 -4.61 2.45
CA ARG A 45 -19.67 -5.18 1.48
C ARG A 45 -18.73 -4.12 0.93
N THR A 46 -19.27 -2.97 0.53
CA THR A 46 -18.48 -1.84 0.01
C THR A 46 -17.46 -1.37 1.05
N THR A 47 -17.86 -1.28 2.32
CA THR A 47 -16.95 -0.93 3.42
C THR A 47 -15.84 -1.95 3.59
N ALA A 48 -16.17 -3.25 3.59
CA ALA A 48 -15.17 -4.31 3.70
C ALA A 48 -14.17 -4.30 2.53
N THR A 49 -14.63 -4.03 1.31
CA THR A 49 -13.74 -3.87 0.14
C THR A 49 -12.82 -2.67 0.29
N ALA A 50 -13.33 -1.53 0.76
CA ALA A 50 -12.52 -0.33 0.98
C ALA A 50 -11.47 -0.53 2.10
N GLU A 51 -11.85 -1.22 3.19
CA GLU A 51 -10.93 -1.59 4.27
C GLU A 51 -9.81 -2.52 3.78
N SER A 52 -10.15 -3.52 2.97
CA SER A 52 -9.15 -4.41 2.37
C SER A 52 -8.18 -3.65 1.46
N ALA A 53 -8.68 -2.73 0.64
CA ALA A 53 -7.84 -1.92 -0.24
C ALA A 53 -6.89 -0.99 0.55
N LEU A 54 -7.37 -0.37 1.63
CA LEU A 54 -6.56 0.46 2.51
C LEU A 54 -5.45 -0.38 3.18
N ALA A 55 -5.79 -1.54 3.75
CA ALA A 55 -4.83 -2.42 4.42
C ALA A 55 -3.71 -2.90 3.47
N LEU A 56 -4.05 -3.22 2.22
CA LEU A 56 -3.05 -3.55 1.19
C LEU A 56 -2.13 -2.37 0.88
N SER A 57 -2.69 -1.15 0.82
CA SER A 57 -1.90 0.06 0.60
C SER A 57 -0.98 0.39 1.78
N ASP A 58 -1.44 0.16 3.02
CA ASP A 58 -0.62 0.36 4.22
C ASP A 58 0.58 -0.60 4.24
N ALA A 59 0.35 -1.87 3.88
CA ALA A 59 1.41 -2.87 3.75
C ALA A 59 2.45 -2.48 2.68
N GLN A 60 2.00 -1.95 1.53
CA GLN A 60 2.89 -1.46 0.49
C GLN A 60 3.72 -0.27 0.98
N LEU A 61 3.08 0.69 1.64
CA LEU A 61 3.77 1.88 2.16
C LEU A 61 4.86 1.51 3.18
N ALA A 62 4.58 0.55 4.05
CA ALA A 62 5.57 0.03 5.00
C ALA A 62 6.75 -0.63 4.28
N THR A 63 6.48 -1.41 3.23
CA THR A 63 7.53 -2.04 2.40
C THR A 63 8.40 -0.98 1.72
N ASP A 64 7.79 0.07 1.17
CA ASP A 64 8.51 1.15 0.50
C ASP A 64 9.37 1.96 1.48
N GLN A 65 8.87 2.20 2.70
CA GLN A 65 9.65 2.84 3.76
C GLN A 65 10.90 2.02 4.10
N ILE A 66 10.77 0.70 4.27
CA ILE A 66 11.91 -0.19 4.53
C ILE A 66 12.94 -0.11 3.40
N ALA A 67 12.49 -0.12 2.13
CA ALA A 67 13.38 0.00 0.98
C ALA A 67 14.15 1.34 0.99
N VAL A 68 13.48 2.44 1.33
CA VAL A 68 14.12 3.75 1.51
C VAL A 68 15.16 3.69 2.64
N PHE A 69 14.80 3.17 3.81
CA PHE A 69 15.75 3.03 4.93
C PHE A 69 17.00 2.21 4.54
N LEU A 70 16.83 1.09 3.84
CA LEU A 70 17.94 0.27 3.35
C LEU A 70 18.82 1.01 2.34
N ALA A 71 18.21 1.78 1.43
CA ALA A 71 18.95 2.59 0.46
C ALA A 71 19.78 3.69 1.13
N LEU A 72 19.28 4.31 2.21
CA LEU A 72 20.02 5.34 2.96
C LEU A 72 21.05 4.76 3.94
N GLY A 73 20.82 3.57 4.49
CA GLY A 73 21.64 2.98 5.55
C GLY A 73 22.67 1.94 5.11
N GLY A 74 22.60 1.38 3.89
CA GLY A 74 23.28 0.11 3.64
C GLY A 74 23.38 -0.41 2.21
N GLY A 75 23.10 0.36 1.17
CA GLY A 75 23.28 -0.10 -0.22
C GLY A 75 24.74 -0.45 -0.61
N TRP A 76 25.72 -0.14 0.25
CA TRP A 76 27.15 -0.24 -0.03
C TRP A 76 27.70 -1.68 -0.16
N GLU A 77 27.03 -2.70 0.40
CA GLU A 77 27.48 -4.10 0.26
C GLU A 77 27.32 -4.63 -1.18
N GLN A 78 26.29 -4.18 -1.90
CA GLN A 78 26.05 -4.56 -3.30
C GLN A 78 27.03 -3.86 -4.25
N GLU A 79 27.46 -2.62 -3.95
CA GLU A 79 28.51 -1.90 -4.68
C GLU A 79 29.90 -2.53 -4.44
N ALA A 80 30.19 -2.93 -3.20
CA ALA A 80 31.45 -3.57 -2.82
C ALA A 80 31.62 -4.95 -3.50
N THR A 81 30.52 -5.69 -3.66
CA THR A 81 30.54 -6.99 -4.37
C THR A 81 30.69 -6.80 -5.88
N LYS A 82 30.03 -5.80 -6.50
CA LYS A 82 30.23 -5.45 -7.91
C LYS A 82 31.65 -4.95 -8.20
N THR A 83 32.27 -4.19 -7.30
CA THR A 83 33.67 -3.74 -7.40
C THR A 83 34.65 -4.91 -7.28
N SER A 84 34.40 -5.85 -6.37
CA SER A 84 35.23 -7.05 -6.19
C SER A 84 35.15 -8.00 -7.41
N GLN A 85 33.98 -8.10 -8.05
CA GLN A 85 33.79 -8.90 -9.26
C GLN A 85 34.40 -8.25 -10.52
N ASN A 86 34.34 -6.93 -10.65
CA ASN A 86 34.92 -6.21 -11.79
C ASN A 86 36.47 -6.21 -11.78
N SER A 87 37.07 -6.33 -10.59
CA SER A 87 38.54 -6.45 -10.42
C SER A 87 39.09 -7.83 -10.81
N ALA A 88 38.24 -8.86 -10.87
CA ALA A 88 38.61 -10.22 -11.30
C ALA A 88 38.50 -10.42 -12.83
N ALA A 89 37.95 -9.45 -13.55
CA ALA A 89 37.68 -9.52 -14.99
C ALA A 89 38.63 -8.66 -15.85
N ALA A 90 39.67 -8.04 -15.28
CA ALA A 90 40.66 -7.31 -16.06
C ALA A 90 41.52 -8.29 -16.90
N PRO A 91 41.46 -8.24 -18.25
CA PRO A 91 42.37 -9.02 -19.07
C PRO A 91 43.80 -8.53 -18.88
N SER A 92 44.70 -9.45 -18.58
CA SER A 92 46.15 -9.21 -18.55
C SER A 92 46.61 -8.65 -19.90
N ASN A 93 46.75 -7.33 -19.98
CA ASN A 93 47.26 -6.64 -21.16
C ASN A 93 48.80 -6.61 -21.07
N SER A 94 49.42 -7.41 -21.93
CA SER A 94 50.74 -7.28 -22.58
C SER A 94 51.92 -6.69 -21.80
N HIS A 95 53.05 -7.43 -21.76
CA HIS A 95 54.33 -7.00 -22.32
C HIS A 95 55.27 -8.19 -22.52
#